data_AF-A0A257LZM6-F1
#
_entry.id   AF-A0A257LZM6-F1
#
_cell.length_a   1.000
_cell.length_b   1.000
_cell.length_c   1.000
_cell.angle_alpha   90.00
_cell.angle_beta   90.00
_cell.angle_gamma   90.00
#
_symmetry.space_group_name_H-M   'P 1'
#
loop_
_entity.id
_entity.type
_entity.pdbx_description
1 polymer ?
#
loop_
_entity_poly.entity_id
_entity_poly.type
_entity_poly.pdbx_seq_one_letter_code
_entity_poly.pdbx_strand_id
1 'polypeptide(L)'
;MIGVGIAWASILSMPYAILSGSLPSNRTGVYMGIFNFFIVIPEILASLALEPVVKELFPNAPVKVVMLGGASLLIAAICTQFVKDESPA
;
A
#
# COMPACT_ATOMS: atom_id res chain seq x y z
N MET A 1 -4.75 6.23 -16.50
CA MET A 1 -5.49 6.03 -15.23
C MET A 1 -5.97 4.59 -15.04
N ILE A 2 -6.36 3.85 -16.09
CA ILE A 2 -6.82 2.45 -15.96
C ILE A 2 -5.81 1.54 -15.26
N GLY A 3 -4.52 1.57 -15.64
CA GLY A 3 -3.49 0.74 -15.00
C GLY A 3 -3.25 1.05 -13.52
N VAL A 4 -3.31 2.33 -13.14
CA VAL A 4 -3.22 2.74 -11.73
C VAL A 4 -4.44 2.26 -10.94
N GLY A 5 -5.64 2.32 -11.56
CA GLY A 5 -6.87 1.81 -10.94
C GLY A 5 -6.83 0.31 -10.70
N ILE A 6 -6.33 -0.47 -11.67
CA ILE A 6 -6.16 -1.93 -11.51
C ILE A 6 -5.17 -2.22 -10.38
N ALA A 7 -4.00 -1.57 -10.37
CA ALA A 7 -2.99 -1.78 -9.34
C ALA A 7 -3.53 -1.44 -7.93
N TRP A 8 -4.20 -0.30 -7.79
CA TRP A 8 -4.74 0.16 -6.51
C TRP A 8 -5.86 -0.76 -5.99
N ALA A 9 -6.78 -1.18 -6.86
CA ALA A 9 -7.84 -2.12 -6.51
C ALA A 9 -7.27 -3.48 -6.08
N SER A 10 -6.23 -3.97 -6.74
CA SER A 10 -5.57 -5.23 -6.38
C SER A 10 -4.88 -5.16 -5.02
N ILE A 11 -4.14 -4.08 -4.74
CA ILE A 11 -3.43 -3.89 -3.45
C ILE A 11 -4.41 -3.89 -2.28
N LEU A 12 -5.59 -3.28 -2.45
CA LEU A 12 -6.62 -3.32 -1.43
C LEU A 12 -7.31 -4.69 -1.37
N SER A 13 -7.75 -5.24 -2.50
CA SER A 13 -8.59 -6.44 -2.51
C SER A 13 -7.89 -7.71 -2.01
N MET A 14 -6.60 -7.91 -2.29
CA MET A 14 -5.89 -9.13 -1.91
C MET A 14 -5.85 -9.38 -0.39
N PRO A 15 -5.44 -8.43 0.46
CA PRO A 15 -5.42 -8.66 1.90
C PRO A 15 -6.83 -8.80 2.50
N TYR A 16 -7.84 -8.09 1.98
CA TYR A 16 -9.24 -8.34 2.40
C TYR A 16 -9.70 -9.75 2.05
N ALA A 17 -9.33 -10.28 0.88
CA ALA A 17 -9.66 -11.64 0.49
C ALA A 17 -9.00 -12.66 1.43
N ILE A 18 -7.70 -12.51 1.72
CA ILE A 18 -6.95 -13.37 2.65
C ILE A 18 -7.56 -13.33 4.06
N LEU A 19 -7.88 -12.12 4.54
CA LEU A 19 -8.45 -11.93 5.87
C LEU A 19 -9.87 -12.51 5.97
N SER A 20 -10.73 -12.28 4.98
CA SER A 20 -12.10 -12.80 4.97
C SER A 20 -12.18 -14.34 5.02
N GLY A 21 -11.20 -15.03 4.41
CA GLY A 21 -11.09 -16.49 4.46
C GLY A 21 -10.67 -17.04 5.83
N SER A 22 -10.07 -16.20 6.68
CA SER A 22 -9.46 -16.60 7.96
C SER A 22 -10.30 -16.21 9.18
N LEU A 23 -11.41 -15.49 9.00
CA LEU A 23 -12.18 -14.89 10.09
C LEU A 23 -13.43 -15.70 10.48
N PRO A 24 -13.72 -15.84 11.79
CA PRO A 24 -14.97 -16.45 12.25
C PRO A 24 -16.18 -15.57 11.90
N SER A 25 -17.19 -16.20 11.29
CA SER A 25 -18.39 -15.56 10.71
C SER A 25 -19.20 -14.68 11.68
N ASN A 26 -19.09 -14.92 12.99
CA ASN A 26 -19.80 -14.16 14.02
C ASN A 26 -19.17 -12.77 14.31
N ARG A 27 -17.96 -12.48 13.83
CA ARG A 27 -17.27 -11.20 14.10
C ARG A 27 -16.56 -10.58 12.91
N THR A 28 -16.88 -11.01 11.69
CA THR A 28 -16.22 -10.53 10.46
C THR A 28 -16.19 -9.00 10.37
N GLY A 29 -17.29 -8.31 10.69
CA GLY A 29 -17.35 -6.85 10.65
C GLY A 29 -16.37 -6.14 11.60
N VAL A 30 -16.18 -6.68 12.82
CA VAL A 30 -15.28 -6.08 13.82
C VAL A 30 -13.82 -6.24 13.39
N TYR A 31 -13.44 -7.44 12.94
CA TYR A 31 -12.07 -7.70 12.49
C TYR A 31 -11.72 -6.98 11.17
N MET A 32 -12.67 -6.87 10.24
CA MET A 32 -12.51 -6.06 9.03
C MET A 32 -12.35 -4.56 9.34
N GLY A 33 -13.07 -4.06 10.36
CA GLY A 33 -12.91 -2.68 10.84
C GLY A 33 -11.53 -2.43 11.44
N ILE A 34 -11.06 -3.33 12.31
CA ILE A 34 -9.71 -3.24 12.90
C ILE A 34 -8.63 -3.26 11.81
N PHE A 35 -8.76 -4.13 10.80
CA PHE A 35 -7.83 -4.18 9.68
C PHE A 35 -7.78 -2.86 8.87
N ASN A 36 -8.93 -2.22 8.65
CA ASN A 36 -8.96 -0.89 8.02
C ASN A 36 -8.15 0.15 8.81
N PHE A 37 -8.24 0.14 10.15
CA PHE A 37 -7.44 1.06 10.96
C PHE A 37 -5.93 0.86 10.78
N PHE A 38 -5.49 -0.39 10.59
CA PHE A 38 -4.08 -0.69 10.31
C PHE A 38 -3.61 -0.22 8.93
N ILE A 39 -4.50 -0.09 7.94
CA ILE A 39 -4.16 0.50 6.64
C ILE A 39 -4.14 2.02 6.74
N VAL A 40 -5.20 2.60 7.31
CA VAL A 40 -5.45 4.04 7.25
C VAL A 40 -4.52 4.82 8.17
N ILE A 41 -4.19 4.32 9.37
CA ILE A 41 -3.33 5.06 10.31
C ILE A 41 -1.92 5.30 9.71
N PRO A 42 -1.22 4.27 9.20
CA PRO A 42 0.05 4.49 8.49
C PRO A 42 -0.10 5.35 7.24
N GLU A 43 -1.19 5.24 6.48
CA GLU A 43 -1.44 6.04 5.28
C GLU A 43 -1.60 7.55 5.61
N ILE A 44 -2.32 7.86 6.68
CA ILE A 44 -2.45 9.24 7.19
C ILE A 44 -1.09 9.76 7.66
N LEU A 45 -0.34 8.95 8.42
CA LEU A 45 0.99 9.34 8.88
C LEU A 45 1.94 9.58 7.71
N ALA A 46 1.93 8.70 6.71
CA ALA A 46 2.76 8.83 5.52
C ALA A 46 2.36 10.05 4.69
N SER A 47 1.06 10.27 4.43
CA SER A 47 0.59 11.43 3.67
C SER A 47 0.96 12.75 4.37
N LEU A 48 0.88 12.81 5.70
CA LEU A 48 1.23 14.01 6.45
C LEU A 48 2.75 14.23 6.56
N ALA A 49 3.53 13.17 6.69
CA ALA A 49 4.99 13.24 6.87
C ALA A 49 5.77 13.37 5.55
N LEU A 50 5.35 12.70 4.48
CA LEU A 50 6.03 12.80 3.17
C LEU A 50 5.75 14.13 2.48
N GLU A 51 4.58 14.73 2.67
CA GLU A 51 4.21 15.97 1.99
C GLU A 51 5.19 17.14 2.22
N PRO A 52 5.63 17.47 3.46
CA PRO A 52 6.65 18.50 3.68
C PRO A 52 8.02 18.11 3.12
N VAL A 53 8.43 16.84 3.26
CA VAL A 53 9.72 16.32 2.76
C VAL A 53 9.81 16.46 1.23
N VAL A 54 8.74 16.13 0.53
CA VAL A 54 8.65 16.24 -0.92
C VAL A 54 8.61 17.70 -1.38
N LYS A 55 7.91 18.58 -0.65
CA LYS A 55 7.88 20.03 -0.95
C LYS A 55 9.25 20.69 -0.79
N GLU A 56 10.04 20.24 0.18
CA GLU A 56 11.40 20.73 0.41
C GLU A 56 12.40 20.20 -0.63
N LEU A 57 12.29 18.92 -1.04
CA LEU A 57 13.15 18.30 -2.04
C LEU A 57 12.82 18.69 -3.50
N PHE A 58 11.54 18.96 -3.81
CA PHE A 58 11.08 19.27 -5.17
C PHE A 58 10.13 20.47 -5.20
N PRO A 59 10.63 21.71 -5.04
CA PRO A 59 9.80 22.90 -5.09
C PRO A 59 9.12 23.05 -6.47
N ASN A 60 7.78 23.14 -6.48
CA ASN A 60 6.93 23.42 -7.65
C ASN A 60 7.00 22.42 -8.81
N ALA A 61 7.44 21.18 -8.59
CA ALA A 61 7.51 20.16 -9.63
C ALA A 61 6.69 18.89 -9.29
N PRO A 62 5.34 18.95 -9.27
CA PRO A 62 4.48 17.82 -8.91
C PRO A 62 4.69 16.59 -9.81
N VAL A 63 5.09 16.78 -11.07
CA VAL A 63 5.44 15.68 -11.99
C VAL A 63 6.65 14.89 -11.48
N LYS A 64 7.68 15.55 -10.91
CA LYS A 64 8.86 14.88 -10.36
C LYS A 64 8.51 14.01 -9.15
N VAL A 65 7.54 14.43 -8.35
CA VAL A 65 7.02 13.66 -7.21
C VAL A 65 6.35 12.37 -7.67
N VAL A 66 5.50 12.44 -8.69
CA VAL A 66 4.84 11.26 -9.26
C VAL A 66 5.86 10.32 -9.91
N MET A 67 6.88 10.86 -10.59
CA MET A 67 7.98 10.06 -11.13
C MET A 67 8.80 9.37 -10.03
N LEU A 68 9.05 10.04 -8.90
CA LEU A 68 9.70 9.44 -7.73
C LEU A 68 8.86 8.28 -7.16
N GLY A 69 7.54 8.47 -7.05
CA GLY A 69 6.63 7.40 -6.62
C GLY A 69 6.63 6.21 -7.59
N GLY A 70 6.64 6.47 -8.90
CA GLY A 70 6.77 5.43 -9.92
C GLY A 70 8.11 4.69 -9.87
N ALA A 71 9.21 5.41 -9.65
CA ALA A 71 10.54 4.81 -9.48
C ALA A 71 10.60 3.94 -8.21
N SER A 72 10.00 4.39 -7.10
CA SER A 72 9.89 3.63 -5.86
C SER A 72 9.10 2.32 -6.06
N LEU A 73 8.01 2.35 -6.84
CA LEU A 73 7.25 1.15 -7.20
C LEU A 73 8.06 0.16 -8.04
N LEU A 74 8.87 0.65 -8.99
CA LEU A 74 9.76 -0.21 -9.77
C LEU A 74 10.85 -0.83 -8.89
N ILE A 75 11.44 -0.06 -7.98
CA ILE A 75 12.41 -0.56 -7.00
C ILE A 75 11.76 -1.61 -6.11
N ALA A 76 10.54 -1.36 -5.60
CA ALA A 76 9.80 -2.32 -4.80
C ALA A 76 9.53 -3.61 -5.58
N ALA A 77 9.10 -3.54 -6.84
CA ALA A 77 8.87 -4.70 -7.69
C ALA A 77 10.16 -5.51 -7.94
N ILE A 78 11.31 -4.85 -8.07
CA ILE A 78 12.61 -5.51 -8.20
C ILE A 78 13.01 -6.13 -6.86
N CYS A 79 12.88 -5.40 -5.75
CA CYS A 79 13.20 -5.88 -4.41
C CYS A 79 12.37 -7.10 -4.00
N THR A 80 11.09 -7.15 -4.34
CA THR A 80 10.22 -8.31 -4.04
C THR A 80 10.63 -9.56 -4.81
N GLN A 81 11.32 -9.46 -5.95
CA GLN A 81 11.91 -10.63 -6.62
C GLN A 81 13.08 -11.24 -5.84
N PHE A 82 13.75 -10.45 -4.99
CA PHE A 82 14.83 -10.93 -4.14
C PHE A 82 14.34 -11.47 -2.79
N VAL A 83 13.06 -11.26 -2.46
CA VAL A 83 12.45 -11.86 -1.27
C VAL A 83 12.27 -13.35 -1.54
N LYS A 84 13.06 -14.18 -0.83
CA LYS A 84 12.85 -15.62 -0.80
C LYS A 84 11.74 -15.91 0.21
N ASP A 85 10.62 -16.43 -0.28
CA ASP A 85 9.62 -17.05 0.58
C ASP A 85 10.22 -18.34 1.16
N GLU A 86 10.57 -18.34 2.44
CA GLU A 86 10.71 -19.57 3.21
C GLU A 86 9.32 -20.08 3.54
N SER A 87 8.64 -20.63 2.54
CA SER A 87 7.42 -21.41 2.78
C SER A 87 7.85 -22.75 3.41
N PRO A 88 7.47 -23.06 4.66
CA PRO A 88 7.65 -24.40 5.19
C PRO A 88 6.70 -25.31 4.40
N ALA A 89 7.29 -26.20 3.62
CA ALA A 89 6.60 -27.31 2.96
C ALA A 89 5.97 -28.27 3.98
#